data_AF-A0A9P0DN92-F1
#
_entry.id   AF-A0A9P0DN92-F1
#
_cell.length_a   1.000
_cell.length_b   1.000
_cell.length_c   1.000
_cell.angle_alpha   90.00
_cell.angle_beta   90.00
_cell.angle_gamma   90.00
#
_symmetry.space_group_name_H-M   'P 1'
#
loop_
_entity.id
_entity.type
_entity.pdbx_description
1 polymer ?
#
loop_
_entity_poly.entity_id
_entity_poly.type
_entity_poly.pdbx_seq_one_letter_code
_entity_poly.pdbx_strand_id
1 'polypeptide(L)'
;MSSENPSGSGTLEEKRRSFSALLAKLEDMDFSDICGHQGFDPSKMRRTVMENPEYEQNDVLTMCKFFFTRGTNLENIKRRISEMDQRVLDTLIQRYSLVSKANAGDSGSSRTRITLARIAACFPDLSVSFLDDSSTISVRRPVSLAEMGEMLGVSSFPQVLTTNIVLSIIPRDKNIINPADTNKIYVIVMTYAAQEVCVINPAMASKKLLERFHHNRPFAVAAYNSTLFSNEERFKIASRVKGVFYVEDGSLRLLDHINEVYDSCVSYMEEREITPITPLWDKRRHVYVE
;
A
#
# COMPACT_ATOMS: atom_id res chain seq x y z
N MET A 1 28.53 41.01 -3.68
CA MET A 1 27.46 40.47 -2.82
C MET A 1 27.45 38.97 -3.02
N SER A 2 28.15 38.26 -2.15
CA SER A 2 28.31 36.81 -2.20
C SER A 2 27.29 36.20 -1.25
N SER A 3 26.38 35.37 -1.75
CA SER A 3 25.40 34.64 -0.94
C SER A 3 26.00 33.32 -0.50
N GLU A 4 26.18 33.17 0.81
CA GLU A 4 26.60 31.93 1.47
C GLU A 4 25.47 30.90 1.45
N ASN A 5 25.76 29.71 0.93
CA ASN A 5 24.94 28.52 1.14
C ASN A 5 25.33 27.87 2.48
N PRO A 6 24.39 27.52 3.37
CA PRO A 6 24.73 26.82 4.59
C PRO A 6 25.03 25.35 4.29
N SER A 7 26.31 24.98 4.42
CA SER A 7 26.79 23.60 4.34
C SER A 7 26.36 22.80 5.56
N GLY A 8 25.33 21.97 5.41
CA GLY A 8 24.97 20.93 6.38
C GLY A 8 25.97 19.76 6.34
N SER A 9 27.19 19.98 6.82
CA SER A 9 28.26 18.97 6.87
C SER A 9 28.28 18.25 8.23
N GLY A 10 27.28 17.41 8.49
CA GLY A 10 27.41 16.40 9.54
C GLY A 10 28.36 15.30 9.07
N THR A 11 29.28 14.88 9.95
CA THR A 11 30.24 13.80 9.68
C THR A 11 29.52 12.48 9.38
N LEU A 12 30.18 11.57 8.66
CA LEU A 12 29.60 10.27 8.31
C LEU A 12 29.21 9.47 9.56
N GLU A 13 29.95 9.63 10.65
CA GLU A 13 29.66 9.01 11.95
C GLU A 13 28.43 9.62 12.63
N GLU A 14 28.22 10.93 12.55
CA GLU A 14 27.01 11.59 13.08
C GLU A 14 25.76 11.15 12.30
N LYS A 15 25.88 10.99 10.97
CA LYS A 15 24.80 10.43 10.14
C LYS A 15 24.51 8.97 10.51
N ARG A 16 25.54 8.15 10.75
CA ARG A 16 25.40 6.74 11.20
C ARG A 16 24.79 6.62 12.60
N ARG A 17 25.19 7.48 13.55
CA ARG A 17 24.60 7.53 14.90
C ARG A 17 23.15 8.01 14.88
N SER A 18 22.83 9.04 14.10
CA SER A 18 21.45 9.51 13.93
C SER A 18 20.56 8.44 13.28
N PHE A 19 21.10 7.67 12.33
CA PHE A 19 20.39 6.57 11.70
C PHE A 19 20.19 5.39 12.67
N SER A 20 21.21 5.02 13.44
CA SER A 20 21.11 3.97 14.48
C SER A 20 20.11 4.34 15.58
N ALA A 21 20.07 5.61 16.00
CA ALA A 21 19.07 6.10 16.95
C ALA A 21 17.64 6.12 16.37
N LEU A 22 17.49 6.33 15.06
CA LEU A 22 16.21 6.20 14.36
C LEU A 22 15.78 4.72 14.32
N LEU A 23 16.72 3.80 14.06
CA LEU A 23 16.48 2.35 14.08
C LEU A 23 16.08 1.85 15.46
N ALA A 24 16.75 2.27 16.53
CA ALA A 24 16.39 1.90 17.91
C ALA A 24 14.96 2.36 18.29
N LYS A 25 14.55 3.57 17.87
CA LYS A 25 13.17 4.04 18.05
C LYS A 25 12.14 3.25 17.24
N LEU A 26 12.56 2.60 16.15
CA LEU A 26 11.71 1.75 15.32
C LEU A 26 11.60 0.31 15.85
N GLU A 27 12.58 -0.12 16.64
CA GLU A 27 12.59 -1.42 17.34
C GLU A 27 11.63 -1.44 18.54
N ASP A 28 11.41 -0.28 19.18
CA ASP A 28 10.50 -0.11 20.32
C ASP A 28 9.01 0.13 19.95
N MET A 29 8.65 0.15 18.65
CA MET A 29 7.23 0.26 18.28
C MET A 29 6.52 -1.08 18.55
N ASP A 30 5.79 -1.12 19.65
CA ASP A 30 4.98 -2.25 20.07
C ASP A 30 3.94 -2.62 18.99
N PHE A 31 3.61 -3.90 18.86
CA PHE A 31 2.61 -4.38 17.90
C PHE A 31 1.22 -3.76 18.16
N SER A 32 0.97 -3.34 19.40
CA SER A 32 -0.20 -2.57 19.81
C SER A 32 -0.26 -1.17 19.15
N ASP A 33 0.88 -0.52 18.88
CA ASP A 33 0.96 0.78 18.18
C ASP A 33 0.72 0.65 16.68
N ILE A 34 1.06 -0.51 16.09
CA ILE A 34 0.77 -0.85 14.68
C ILE A 34 -0.75 -1.07 14.49
N CYS A 35 -1.41 -1.73 15.46
CA CYS A 35 -2.87 -1.82 15.51
C CYS A 35 -3.54 -0.47 15.81
N GLY A 36 -2.89 0.41 16.59
CA GLY A 36 -3.28 1.81 16.79
C GLY A 36 -3.24 2.63 15.50
N HIS A 37 -2.27 2.36 14.61
CA HIS A 37 -2.07 3.07 13.34
C HIS A 37 -3.10 2.75 12.24
N GLN A 38 -3.82 1.62 12.29
CA GLN A 38 -4.86 1.37 11.28
C GLN A 38 -6.02 2.36 11.41
N GLY A 39 -6.27 2.92 12.59
CA GLY A 39 -7.35 3.89 12.80
C GLY A 39 -8.76 3.35 12.53
N PHE A 40 -8.94 2.06 12.19
CA PHE A 40 -10.22 1.33 12.07
C PHE A 40 -9.99 -0.19 12.08
N ASP A 41 -11.07 -0.97 12.25
CA ASP A 41 -11.06 -2.44 12.22
C ASP A 41 -11.63 -2.93 10.87
N PRO A 42 -10.81 -3.51 9.97
CA PRO A 42 -11.24 -3.92 8.64
C PRO A 42 -12.34 -4.99 8.65
N SER A 43 -12.30 -5.93 9.61
CA SER A 43 -13.28 -7.01 9.70
C SER A 43 -14.63 -6.49 10.13
N LYS A 44 -14.66 -5.59 11.12
CA LYS A 44 -15.91 -4.92 11.54
C LYS A 44 -16.46 -4.04 10.44
N MET A 45 -15.63 -3.26 9.76
CA MET A 45 -16.10 -2.39 8.68
C MET A 45 -16.62 -3.18 7.47
N ARG A 46 -15.91 -4.24 7.05
CA ARG A 46 -16.38 -5.14 6.00
C ARG A 46 -17.76 -5.69 6.36
N ARG A 47 -17.93 -6.16 7.60
CA ARG A 47 -19.22 -6.64 8.10
C ARG A 47 -20.29 -5.55 8.07
N THR A 48 -20.03 -4.35 8.58
CA THR A 48 -20.97 -3.23 8.56
C THR A 48 -21.42 -2.88 7.13
N VAL A 49 -20.52 -2.93 6.15
CA VAL A 49 -20.87 -2.69 4.75
C VAL A 49 -21.71 -3.83 4.18
N MET A 50 -21.37 -5.09 4.48
CA MET A 50 -22.10 -6.27 4.01
C MET A 50 -23.47 -6.47 4.68
N GLU A 51 -23.64 -5.98 5.90
CA GLU A 51 -24.92 -6.02 6.63
C GLU A 51 -25.87 -4.89 6.22
N ASN A 52 -25.43 -3.95 5.37
CA ASN A 52 -26.32 -2.96 4.78
C ASN A 52 -27.38 -3.68 3.91
N PRO A 53 -28.69 -3.45 4.12
CA PRO A 53 -29.74 -4.11 3.35
C PRO A 53 -29.68 -3.86 1.83
N GLU A 54 -29.08 -2.75 1.42
CA GLU A 54 -28.86 -2.39 0.01
C GLU A 54 -27.47 -2.80 -0.49
N TYR A 55 -26.75 -3.65 0.24
CA TYR A 55 -25.41 -4.08 -0.15
C TYR A 55 -25.43 -4.78 -1.51
N GLU A 56 -24.61 -4.24 -2.42
CA GLU A 56 -24.29 -4.88 -3.69
C GLU A 56 -22.78 -4.99 -3.87
N GLN A 57 -22.29 -6.14 -4.30
CA GLN A 57 -20.86 -6.32 -4.58
C GLN A 57 -20.34 -5.36 -5.66
N ASN A 58 -21.19 -5.01 -6.64
CA ASN A 58 -20.88 -4.04 -7.69
C ASN A 58 -20.68 -2.62 -7.15
N ASP A 59 -21.37 -2.24 -6.07
CA ASP A 59 -21.15 -0.96 -5.41
C ASP A 59 -19.74 -0.91 -4.82
N VAL A 60 -19.30 -1.99 -4.17
CA VAL A 60 -17.94 -2.08 -3.61
C VAL A 60 -16.89 -2.00 -4.71
N LEU A 61 -17.06 -2.72 -5.82
CA LEU A 61 -16.17 -2.62 -6.98
C LEU A 61 -16.12 -1.19 -7.52
N THR A 62 -17.26 -0.52 -7.61
CA THR A 62 -17.35 0.88 -8.06
C THR A 62 -16.67 1.85 -7.09
N MET A 63 -16.82 1.63 -5.78
CA MET A 63 -16.11 2.40 -4.75
C MET A 63 -14.59 2.19 -4.83
N CYS A 64 -14.12 0.95 -5.05
CA CYS A 64 -12.71 0.67 -5.29
C CYS A 64 -12.21 1.37 -6.56
N LYS A 65 -12.98 1.36 -7.64
CA LYS A 65 -12.67 2.09 -8.88
C LYS A 65 -12.50 3.58 -8.61
N PHE A 66 -13.43 4.23 -7.91
CA PHE A 66 -13.30 5.65 -7.55
C PHE A 66 -12.07 5.90 -6.69
N PHE A 67 -11.80 5.04 -5.70
CA PHE A 67 -10.62 5.16 -4.86
C PHE A 67 -9.32 5.17 -5.68
N PHE A 68 -9.10 4.13 -6.49
CA PHE A 68 -7.85 4.00 -7.24
C PHE A 68 -7.69 5.03 -8.36
N THR A 69 -8.79 5.50 -8.97
CA THR A 69 -8.74 6.44 -10.10
C THR A 69 -8.81 7.92 -9.71
N ARG A 70 -9.36 8.23 -8.53
CA ARG A 70 -9.68 9.62 -8.14
C ARG A 70 -9.39 9.95 -6.66
N GLY A 71 -9.05 8.97 -5.83
CA GLY A 71 -8.72 9.15 -4.41
C GLY A 71 -9.95 9.13 -3.50
N THR A 72 -9.89 9.85 -2.37
CA THR A 72 -10.94 9.78 -1.32
C THR A 72 -11.79 11.03 -1.18
N ASN A 73 -11.42 12.16 -1.79
CA ASN A 73 -12.13 13.42 -1.62
C ASN A 73 -13.36 13.47 -2.54
N LEU A 74 -14.53 13.15 -2.00
CA LEU A 74 -15.80 12.99 -2.73
C LEU A 74 -16.15 14.25 -3.56
N GLU A 75 -16.01 15.45 -2.98
CA GLU A 75 -16.29 16.71 -3.70
C GLU A 75 -15.31 16.95 -4.86
N ASN A 76 -14.03 16.62 -4.68
CA ASN A 76 -13.06 16.70 -5.77
C ASN A 76 -13.35 15.68 -6.87
N ILE A 77 -13.84 14.50 -6.50
CA ILE A 77 -14.22 13.45 -7.44
C ILE A 77 -15.41 13.93 -8.29
N LYS A 78 -16.49 14.39 -7.66
CA LYS A 78 -17.70 14.87 -8.34
C LYS A 78 -17.40 15.94 -9.38
N ARG A 79 -16.50 16.89 -9.06
CA ARG A 79 -16.09 17.96 -9.99
C ARG A 79 -15.31 17.50 -11.23
N ARG A 80 -14.86 16.25 -11.30
CA ARG A 80 -13.93 15.73 -12.33
C ARG A 80 -14.44 14.50 -13.07
N ILE A 81 -15.72 14.16 -12.90
CA ILE A 81 -16.35 12.98 -13.52
C ILE A 81 -17.63 13.39 -14.25
N SER A 82 -18.11 12.50 -15.13
CA SER A 82 -19.33 12.72 -15.91
C SER A 82 -20.56 12.86 -15.00
N GLU A 83 -21.62 13.53 -15.47
CA GLU A 83 -22.88 13.64 -14.70
C GLU A 83 -23.47 12.28 -14.33
N MET A 84 -23.34 11.29 -15.21
CA MET A 84 -23.77 9.92 -14.94
C MET A 84 -22.99 9.32 -13.77
N ASP A 85 -21.66 9.44 -13.78
CA ASP A 85 -20.82 8.94 -12.68
C ASP A 85 -21.05 9.73 -11.38
N GLN A 86 -21.41 11.02 -11.46
CA GLN A 86 -21.80 11.80 -10.28
C GLN A 86 -23.06 11.23 -9.63
N ARG A 87 -24.08 10.87 -10.41
CA ARG A 87 -25.31 10.23 -9.88
C ARG A 87 -25.01 8.89 -9.23
N VAL A 88 -24.12 8.09 -9.84
CA VAL A 88 -23.66 6.83 -9.25
C VAL A 88 -22.95 7.09 -7.92
N LEU A 89 -22.02 8.04 -7.88
CA LEU A 89 -21.31 8.39 -6.65
C LEU A 89 -22.26 8.93 -5.57
N ASP A 90 -23.26 9.74 -5.93
CA ASP A 90 -24.26 10.26 -4.99
C ASP A 90 -25.12 9.16 -4.39
N THR A 91 -25.51 8.18 -5.21
CA THR A 91 -26.22 6.99 -4.73
C THR A 91 -25.35 6.22 -3.73
N LEU A 92 -24.07 6.02 -4.03
CA LEU A 92 -23.13 5.33 -3.13
C LEU A 92 -22.90 6.13 -1.82
N ILE A 93 -22.79 7.46 -1.90
CA ILE A 93 -22.65 8.33 -0.73
C ILE A 93 -23.85 8.18 0.19
N GLN A 94 -25.07 8.23 -0.36
CA GLN A 94 -26.29 8.09 0.42
C GLN A 94 -26.41 6.68 1.02
N ARG A 95 -26.24 5.64 0.20
CA ARG A 95 -26.43 4.23 0.59
C ARG A 95 -25.46 3.77 1.67
N TYR A 96 -24.18 4.14 1.55
CA TYR A 96 -23.13 3.69 2.48
C TYR A 96 -22.64 4.78 3.44
N SER A 97 -23.28 5.95 3.45
CA SER A 97 -22.87 7.10 4.28
C SER A 97 -21.38 7.44 4.11
N LEU A 98 -20.91 7.49 2.86
CA LEU A 98 -19.50 7.71 2.56
C LEU A 98 -19.05 9.11 2.98
N VAL A 99 -17.85 9.18 3.56
CA VAL A 99 -17.21 10.46 3.91
C VAL A 99 -15.81 10.56 3.30
N SER A 100 -15.37 11.80 3.06
CA SER A 100 -14.06 12.04 2.43
C SER A 100 -12.87 11.78 3.35
N LYS A 101 -13.04 11.98 4.65
CA LYS A 101 -11.99 11.86 5.67
C LYS A 101 -12.54 11.15 6.91
N ALA A 102 -11.79 10.19 7.43
CA ALA A 102 -12.13 9.50 8.66
C ALA A 102 -12.24 10.45 9.88
N ASN A 103 -11.37 11.46 9.93
CA ASN A 103 -11.23 12.37 11.09
C ASN A 103 -12.01 13.70 10.98
N ALA A 104 -12.99 13.84 10.08
CA ALA A 104 -13.70 15.11 9.91
C ALA A 104 -14.81 15.33 10.97
N GLY A 105 -14.52 15.97 12.10
CA GLY A 105 -15.54 16.47 13.07
C GLY A 105 -15.66 15.72 14.40
N ASP A 106 -16.34 16.36 15.37
CA ASP A 106 -16.23 16.15 16.83
C ASP A 106 -17.14 15.08 17.47
N SER A 107 -17.99 14.38 16.71
CA SER A 107 -19.13 13.66 17.33
C SER A 107 -19.34 12.20 16.90
N GLY A 108 -18.40 11.59 16.17
CA GLY A 108 -18.45 10.15 15.85
C GLY A 108 -17.10 9.48 16.04
N SER A 109 -17.08 8.23 16.48
CA SER A 109 -15.82 7.49 16.56
C SER A 109 -15.21 7.41 15.15
N SER A 110 -14.03 8.02 14.96
CA SER A 110 -13.34 8.02 13.66
C SER A 110 -13.23 6.62 13.05
N ARG A 111 -13.26 5.57 13.86
CA ARG A 111 -13.15 4.15 13.48
C ARG A 111 -14.33 3.60 12.69
N THR A 112 -15.54 4.16 12.80
CA THR A 112 -16.76 3.62 12.16
C THR A 112 -17.11 4.28 10.83
N ARG A 113 -16.45 5.38 10.49
CA ARG A 113 -16.75 6.13 9.26
C ARG A 113 -16.28 5.41 8.01
N ILE A 114 -17.14 5.33 7.02
CA ILE A 114 -16.85 4.61 5.77
C ILE A 114 -16.24 5.59 4.78
N THR A 115 -15.04 5.31 4.30
CA THR A 115 -14.34 6.08 3.25
C THR A 115 -13.96 5.17 2.10
N LEU A 116 -13.78 5.72 0.90
CA LEU A 116 -13.36 4.94 -0.27
C LEU A 116 -12.05 4.16 -0.02
N ALA A 117 -11.07 4.74 0.69
CA ALA A 117 -9.83 4.06 1.05
C ALA A 117 -10.06 2.88 2.01
N ARG A 118 -10.95 3.05 3.00
CA ARG A 118 -11.28 1.98 3.95
C ARG A 118 -12.04 0.85 3.26
N ILE A 119 -12.96 1.17 2.36
CA ILE A 119 -13.62 0.17 1.51
C ILE A 119 -12.58 -0.65 0.76
N ALA A 120 -11.66 0.00 0.03
CA ALA A 120 -10.62 -0.74 -0.70
C ALA A 120 -9.79 -1.66 0.22
N ALA A 121 -9.41 -1.18 1.40
CA ALA A 121 -8.67 -1.98 2.38
C ALA A 121 -9.49 -3.12 3.02
N CYS A 122 -10.82 -2.98 3.16
CA CYS A 122 -11.73 -4.00 3.70
C CYS A 122 -12.12 -5.06 2.67
N PHE A 123 -11.98 -4.75 1.38
CA PHE A 123 -12.27 -5.65 0.28
C PHE A 123 -11.02 -5.83 -0.60
N PRO A 124 -9.93 -6.40 -0.05
CA PRO A 124 -8.68 -6.51 -0.80
C PRO A 124 -8.80 -7.48 -1.98
N ASP A 125 -9.68 -8.48 -1.90
CA ASP A 125 -10.04 -9.37 -3.00
C ASP A 125 -10.61 -8.60 -4.22
N LEU A 126 -11.56 -7.71 -3.97
CA LEU A 126 -12.17 -6.89 -5.02
C LEU A 126 -11.23 -5.79 -5.51
N SER A 127 -10.45 -5.21 -4.61
CA SER A 127 -9.44 -4.19 -4.95
C SER A 127 -8.35 -4.74 -5.85
N VAL A 128 -7.82 -5.92 -5.54
CA VAL A 128 -6.81 -6.57 -6.36
C VAL A 128 -7.42 -7.03 -7.67
N SER A 129 -8.62 -7.61 -7.66
CA SER A 129 -9.31 -8.00 -8.91
C SER A 129 -9.53 -6.81 -9.84
N PHE A 130 -9.85 -5.63 -9.31
CA PHE A 130 -9.97 -4.41 -10.11
C PHE A 130 -8.62 -4.03 -10.73
N LEU A 131 -7.53 -4.06 -9.95
CA LEU A 131 -6.20 -3.71 -10.45
C LEU A 131 -5.58 -4.75 -11.41
N ASP A 132 -6.05 -6.00 -11.35
CA ASP A 132 -5.59 -7.10 -12.21
C ASP A 132 -6.29 -7.14 -13.57
N ASP A 133 -7.41 -6.41 -13.71
CA ASP A 133 -8.14 -6.35 -14.97
C ASP A 133 -7.40 -5.48 -15.99
N SER A 134 -7.01 -6.07 -17.13
CA SER A 134 -6.36 -5.40 -18.26
C SER A 134 -7.12 -4.19 -18.81
N SER A 135 -8.45 -4.12 -18.63
CA SER A 135 -9.25 -2.95 -19.02
C SER A 135 -8.91 -1.72 -18.17
N THR A 136 -8.30 -1.93 -17.00
CA THR A 136 -7.92 -0.90 -16.04
C THR A 136 -6.49 -0.39 -16.21
N ILE A 137 -5.76 -0.81 -17.24
CA ILE A 137 -4.44 -0.25 -17.60
C ILE A 137 -4.53 1.27 -17.84
N SER A 138 -5.72 1.78 -18.17
CA SER A 138 -6.03 3.21 -18.33
C SER A 138 -6.27 3.96 -17.00
N VAL A 139 -6.23 3.30 -15.85
CA VAL A 139 -6.44 3.93 -14.54
C VAL A 139 -5.28 4.87 -14.24
N ARG A 140 -5.54 6.18 -14.37
CA ARG A 140 -4.60 7.24 -14.02
C ARG A 140 -4.34 7.24 -12.52
N ARG A 141 -3.25 6.60 -12.11
CA ARG A 141 -2.70 6.65 -10.76
C ARG A 141 -1.87 7.92 -10.55
N PRO A 142 -1.60 8.33 -9.29
CA PRO A 142 -0.75 9.48 -9.01
C PRO A 142 0.66 9.34 -9.59
N VAL A 143 1.19 8.11 -9.60
CA VAL A 143 2.41 7.75 -10.33
C VAL A 143 2.01 6.70 -11.36
N SER A 144 2.23 6.99 -12.64
CA SER A 144 1.87 6.08 -13.72
C SER A 144 2.80 4.87 -13.78
N LEU A 145 2.31 3.77 -14.37
CA LEU A 145 3.12 2.56 -14.57
C LEU A 145 4.30 2.81 -15.52
N ALA A 146 4.13 3.70 -16.50
CA ALA A 146 5.19 4.08 -17.43
C ALA A 146 6.31 4.85 -16.73
N GLU A 147 5.97 5.84 -15.89
CA GLU A 147 6.96 6.57 -15.09
C GLU A 147 7.73 5.63 -14.13
N MET A 148 7.04 4.66 -13.52
CA MET A 148 7.70 3.64 -12.70
C MET A 148 8.61 2.73 -13.52
N GLY A 149 8.16 2.31 -14.71
CA GLY A 149 8.95 1.49 -15.62
C GLY A 149 10.24 2.18 -16.04
N GLU A 150 10.13 3.45 -16.47
CA GLU A 150 11.27 4.28 -16.84
C GLU A 150 12.23 4.51 -15.66
N MET A 151 11.70 4.86 -14.48
CA MET A 151 12.50 5.09 -13.27
C MET A 151 13.31 3.85 -12.86
N LEU A 152 12.74 2.65 -13.03
CA LEU A 152 13.34 1.38 -12.61
C LEU A 152 14.08 0.65 -13.75
N GLY A 153 14.02 1.17 -14.98
CA GLY A 153 14.58 0.49 -16.16
C GLY A 153 13.89 -0.83 -16.49
N VAL A 154 12.60 -0.98 -16.17
CA VAL A 154 11.81 -2.19 -16.44
C VAL A 154 10.78 -1.97 -17.54
N SER A 155 10.55 -3.00 -18.35
CA SER A 155 9.61 -2.91 -19.49
C SER A 155 8.15 -2.71 -19.06
N SER A 156 7.78 -3.24 -17.89
CA SER A 156 6.44 -3.10 -17.33
C SER A 156 6.46 -3.23 -15.81
N PHE A 157 5.60 -2.47 -15.13
CA PHE A 157 5.39 -2.55 -13.69
C PHE A 157 4.01 -3.18 -13.39
N PRO A 158 3.91 -4.24 -12.56
CA PRO A 158 2.64 -4.90 -12.27
C PRO A 158 1.66 -3.97 -11.55
N GLN A 159 0.49 -3.74 -12.16
CA GLN A 159 -0.50 -2.80 -11.65
C GLN A 159 -1.00 -3.16 -10.25
N VAL A 160 -1.17 -4.44 -9.94
CA VAL A 160 -1.61 -4.93 -8.62
C VAL A 160 -0.61 -4.63 -7.50
N LEU A 161 0.67 -4.42 -7.82
CA LEU A 161 1.72 -4.09 -6.85
C LEU A 161 1.84 -2.59 -6.57
N THR A 162 0.96 -1.78 -7.14
CA THR A 162 0.91 -0.32 -6.89
C THR A 162 0.13 0.06 -5.63
N THR A 163 -0.18 -0.89 -4.74
CA THR A 163 -0.91 -0.61 -3.51
C THR A 163 -0.50 -1.54 -2.37
N ASN A 164 -0.42 -1.00 -1.16
CA ASN A 164 -0.19 -1.79 0.06
C ASN A 164 -1.30 -2.82 0.32
N ILE A 165 -2.50 -2.63 -0.25
CA ILE A 165 -3.66 -3.52 -0.07
C ILE A 165 -3.34 -4.95 -0.51
N VAL A 166 -2.52 -5.13 -1.56
CA VAL A 166 -2.11 -6.45 -2.07
C VAL A 166 -1.42 -7.31 -1.01
N LEU A 167 -0.76 -6.71 -0.04
CA LEU A 167 -0.10 -7.44 1.05
C LEU A 167 -1.10 -8.23 1.91
N SER A 168 -2.37 -7.81 1.93
CA SER A 168 -3.45 -8.46 2.70
C SER A 168 -3.86 -9.81 2.14
N ILE A 169 -3.53 -10.10 0.86
CA ILE A 169 -3.87 -11.36 0.20
C ILE A 169 -2.69 -12.32 0.13
N ILE A 170 -1.49 -11.93 0.60
CA ILE A 170 -0.32 -12.81 0.57
C ILE A 170 -0.42 -13.82 1.72
N PRO A 171 -0.37 -15.15 1.46
CA PRO A 171 -0.35 -16.15 2.52
C PRO A 171 0.83 -15.93 3.48
N ARG A 172 0.61 -16.21 4.76
CA ARG A 172 1.64 -16.10 5.82
C ARG A 172 2.31 -17.44 6.13
N ASP A 173 1.75 -18.53 5.60
CA ASP A 173 2.32 -19.86 5.76
C ASP A 173 3.53 -20.03 4.82
N LYS A 174 4.69 -20.29 5.41
CA LYS A 174 5.95 -20.54 4.69
C LYS A 174 5.91 -21.78 3.79
N ASN A 175 4.97 -22.70 4.03
CA ASN A 175 4.75 -23.87 3.19
C ASN A 175 3.94 -23.52 1.93
N ILE A 176 3.21 -22.40 1.95
CA ILE A 176 2.42 -21.92 0.81
C ILE A 176 3.23 -20.93 -0.03
N ILE A 177 3.98 -20.02 0.58
CA ILE A 177 4.82 -19.05 -0.14
C ILE A 177 6.18 -18.91 0.53
N ASN A 178 7.24 -18.81 -0.28
CA ASN A 178 8.58 -18.59 0.24
C ASN A 178 8.65 -17.20 0.95
N PRO A 179 9.16 -17.11 2.18
CA PRO A 179 9.37 -15.83 2.86
C PRO A 179 10.20 -14.82 2.05
N ALA A 180 11.18 -15.30 1.26
CA ALA A 180 11.97 -14.44 0.38
C ALA A 180 11.11 -13.79 -0.72
N ASP A 181 10.15 -14.53 -1.28
CA ASP A 181 9.24 -14.01 -2.30
C ASP A 181 8.24 -13.01 -1.70
N THR A 182 7.79 -13.27 -0.47
CA THR A 182 6.97 -12.31 0.29
C THR A 182 7.74 -11.00 0.52
N ASN A 183 9.04 -11.09 0.84
CA ASN A 183 9.90 -9.92 0.98
C ASN A 183 10.05 -9.14 -0.34
N LYS A 184 10.22 -9.83 -1.48
CA LYS A 184 10.31 -9.17 -2.79
C LYS A 184 9.07 -8.33 -3.08
N ILE A 185 7.88 -8.91 -2.88
CA ILE A 185 6.60 -8.20 -3.06
C ILE A 185 6.55 -6.96 -2.16
N TYR A 186 6.91 -7.12 -0.88
CA TYR A 186 6.92 -6.02 0.08
C TYR A 186 7.83 -4.87 -0.39
N VAL A 187 9.04 -5.17 -0.84
CA VAL A 187 9.98 -4.16 -1.35
C VAL A 187 9.40 -3.43 -2.56
N ILE A 188 8.86 -4.15 -3.54
CA ILE A 188 8.26 -3.56 -4.74
C ILE A 188 7.12 -2.60 -4.37
N VAL A 189 6.19 -3.09 -3.54
CA VAL A 189 5.02 -2.33 -3.09
C VAL A 189 5.42 -1.08 -2.32
N MET A 190 6.40 -1.20 -1.42
CA MET A 190 6.92 -0.07 -0.65
C MET A 190 7.61 0.96 -1.55
N THR A 191 8.35 0.53 -2.58
CA THR A 191 9.02 1.42 -3.52
C THR A 191 8.01 2.27 -4.26
N TYR A 192 6.93 1.66 -4.76
CA TYR A 192 5.83 2.40 -5.37
C TYR A 192 5.18 3.37 -4.37
N ALA A 193 4.83 2.91 -3.16
CA ALA A 193 4.17 3.72 -2.15
C ALA A 193 5.03 4.95 -1.74
N ALA A 194 6.35 4.80 -1.73
CA ALA A 194 7.28 5.88 -1.46
C ALA A 194 7.32 6.95 -2.57
N GLN A 195 7.06 6.59 -3.83
CA GLN A 195 6.88 7.57 -4.91
C GLN A 195 5.48 8.19 -4.86
N GLU A 196 4.45 7.36 -4.67
CA GLU A 196 3.06 7.81 -4.64
C GLU A 196 2.81 8.86 -3.55
N VAL A 197 3.38 8.67 -2.35
CA VAL A 197 3.19 9.60 -1.24
C VAL A 197 3.73 11.00 -1.54
N CYS A 198 4.74 11.15 -2.39
CA CYS A 198 5.24 12.47 -2.78
C CYS A 198 4.25 13.28 -3.60
N VAL A 199 3.43 12.59 -4.40
CA VAL A 199 2.42 13.20 -5.24
C VAL A 199 1.18 13.53 -4.40
N ILE A 200 0.79 12.63 -3.50
CA ILE A 200 -0.42 12.78 -2.69
C ILE A 200 -0.21 13.74 -1.51
N ASN A 201 0.97 13.73 -0.90
CA ASN A 201 1.32 14.52 0.28
C ASN A 201 2.51 15.44 -0.02
N PRO A 202 2.28 16.74 -0.30
CA PRO A 202 3.34 17.70 -0.59
C PRO A 202 4.43 17.79 0.49
N ALA A 203 4.11 17.51 1.75
CA ALA A 203 5.08 17.50 2.84
C ALA A 203 6.10 16.35 2.73
N MET A 204 5.80 15.30 1.97
CA MET A 204 6.69 14.17 1.72
C MET A 204 7.55 14.34 0.46
N ALA A 205 7.21 15.28 -0.43
CA ALA A 205 7.93 15.50 -1.68
C ALA A 205 9.41 15.89 -1.45
N SER A 206 9.69 16.67 -0.39
CA SER A 206 11.05 17.09 -0.02
C SER A 206 11.79 16.10 0.87
N LYS A 207 11.12 15.04 1.34
CA LYS A 207 11.69 14.05 2.25
C LYS A 207 12.58 13.07 1.51
N LYS A 208 13.55 12.50 2.21
CA LYS A 208 14.41 11.44 1.65
C LYS A 208 13.60 10.17 1.43
N LEU A 209 14.05 9.32 0.51
CA LEU A 209 13.36 8.08 0.17
C LEU A 209 13.11 7.18 1.40
N LEU A 210 14.09 7.07 2.29
CA LEU A 210 13.94 6.34 3.56
C LEU A 210 12.78 6.87 4.43
N GLU A 211 12.64 8.19 4.57
CA GLU A 211 11.57 8.79 5.37
C GLU A 211 10.19 8.49 4.74
N ARG A 212 10.12 8.46 3.40
CA ARG A 212 8.90 8.08 2.66
C ARG A 212 8.54 6.62 2.87
N PHE A 213 9.52 5.74 2.92
CA PHE A 213 9.29 4.36 3.29
C PHE A 213 8.79 4.22 4.73
N HIS A 214 9.43 4.90 5.69
CA HIS A 214 8.97 4.87 7.08
C HIS A 214 7.53 5.38 7.23
N HIS A 215 7.15 6.41 6.48
CA HIS A 215 5.77 6.89 6.45
C HIS A 215 4.77 5.81 5.99
N ASN A 216 5.13 5.02 4.97
CA ASN A 216 4.25 4.01 4.40
C ASN A 216 4.26 2.67 5.16
N ARG A 217 5.33 2.39 5.91
CA ARG A 217 5.57 1.09 6.57
C ARG A 217 4.41 0.64 7.45
N PRO A 218 3.79 1.48 8.31
CA PRO A 218 2.68 1.04 9.15
C PRO A 218 1.50 0.50 8.34
N PHE A 219 1.19 1.10 7.19
CA PHE A 219 0.09 0.66 6.33
C PHE A 219 0.37 -0.70 5.68
N ALA A 220 1.59 -0.88 5.18
CA ALA A 220 2.02 -2.14 4.55
C ALA A 220 2.06 -3.30 5.56
N VAL A 221 2.62 -3.07 6.75
CA VAL A 221 2.66 -4.06 7.83
C VAL A 221 1.25 -4.42 8.29
N ALA A 222 0.37 -3.43 8.46
CA ALA A 222 -0.98 -3.69 8.90
C ALA A 222 -1.83 -4.41 7.84
N ALA A 223 -1.62 -4.12 6.56
CA ALA A 223 -2.22 -4.88 5.46
C ALA A 223 -1.78 -6.35 5.50
N TYR A 224 -0.47 -6.61 5.55
CA TYR A 224 0.06 -7.98 5.61
C TYR A 224 -0.47 -8.76 6.84
N ASN A 225 -0.48 -8.12 8.00
CA ASN A 225 -0.91 -8.75 9.26
C ASN A 225 -2.43 -8.85 9.44
N SER A 226 -3.23 -8.27 8.54
CA SER A 226 -4.69 -8.28 8.60
C SER A 226 -5.26 -9.68 8.88
N THR A 227 -6.24 -9.79 9.76
CA THR A 227 -6.92 -11.05 10.07
C THR A 227 -8.16 -11.29 9.22
N LEU A 228 -8.38 -10.44 8.21
CA LEU A 228 -9.58 -10.47 7.37
C LEU A 228 -9.76 -11.79 6.61
N PHE A 229 -8.65 -12.41 6.19
CA PHE A 229 -8.62 -13.66 5.45
C PHE A 229 -7.69 -14.67 6.11
N SER A 230 -8.14 -15.92 6.14
CA SER A 230 -7.32 -17.09 6.45
C SER A 230 -6.21 -17.30 5.40
N ASN A 231 -5.22 -18.13 5.71
CA ASN A 231 -4.16 -18.46 4.73
C ASN A 231 -4.71 -19.16 3.49
N GLU A 232 -5.75 -19.98 3.63
CA GLU A 232 -6.39 -20.66 2.51
C GLU A 232 -7.12 -19.68 1.59
N GLU A 233 -7.85 -18.71 2.16
CA GLU A 233 -8.50 -17.65 1.37
C GLU A 233 -7.47 -16.75 0.68
N ARG A 234 -6.42 -16.35 1.41
CA ARG A 234 -5.27 -15.62 0.85
C ARG A 234 -4.68 -16.36 -0.35
N PHE A 235 -4.45 -17.66 -0.22
CA PHE A 235 -3.93 -18.49 -1.31
C PHE A 235 -4.88 -18.49 -2.52
N LYS A 236 -6.17 -18.74 -2.30
CA LYS A 236 -7.20 -18.75 -3.37
C LYS A 236 -7.30 -17.42 -4.11
N ILE A 237 -7.13 -16.30 -3.41
CA ILE A 237 -7.16 -14.97 -4.01
C ILE A 237 -5.85 -14.71 -4.76
N ALA A 238 -4.70 -14.87 -4.11
CA ALA A 238 -3.39 -14.61 -4.69
C ALA A 238 -3.10 -15.50 -5.93
N SER A 239 -3.56 -16.76 -5.94
CA SER A 239 -3.41 -17.66 -7.09
C SER A 239 -4.16 -17.19 -8.35
N ARG A 240 -5.09 -16.24 -8.21
CA ARG A 240 -5.85 -15.67 -9.34
C ARG A 240 -5.26 -14.37 -9.87
N VAL A 241 -4.30 -13.79 -9.16
CA VAL A 241 -3.67 -12.52 -9.52
C VAL A 241 -2.70 -12.77 -10.67
N LYS A 242 -3.11 -12.34 -11.86
CA LYS A 242 -2.32 -12.54 -13.07
C LYS A 242 -1.07 -11.66 -13.03
N GLY A 243 -0.03 -12.12 -13.71
CA GLY A 243 1.20 -11.33 -13.83
C GLY A 243 1.93 -11.11 -12.51
N VAL A 244 1.62 -11.83 -11.43
CA VAL A 244 2.49 -11.84 -10.23
C VAL A 244 2.82 -13.26 -9.79
N PHE A 245 1.79 -14.09 -9.61
CA PHE A 245 1.95 -15.44 -9.08
C PHE A 245 1.68 -16.52 -10.12
N TYR A 246 2.29 -17.68 -9.92
CA TYR A 246 1.81 -18.95 -10.44
C TYR A 246 1.76 -19.99 -9.31
N VAL A 247 1.00 -21.06 -9.53
CA VAL A 247 0.87 -22.16 -8.58
C VAL A 247 1.72 -23.33 -9.06
N GLU A 248 2.57 -23.84 -8.18
CA GLU A 248 3.43 -25.01 -8.40
C GLU A 248 3.38 -25.88 -7.14
N ASP A 249 3.01 -27.14 -7.28
CA ASP A 249 2.92 -28.11 -6.18
C ASP A 249 2.15 -27.62 -4.94
N GLY A 250 1.04 -26.92 -5.18
CA GLY A 250 0.20 -26.35 -4.11
C GLY A 250 0.81 -25.13 -3.39
N SER A 251 1.93 -24.61 -3.89
CA SER A 251 2.60 -23.41 -3.40
C SER A 251 2.48 -22.26 -4.41
N LEU A 252 2.55 -21.02 -3.92
CA LEU A 252 2.71 -19.82 -4.74
C LEU A 252 4.18 -19.56 -5.02
N ARG A 253 4.47 -19.23 -6.28
CA ARG A 253 5.75 -18.78 -6.78
C ARG A 253 5.58 -17.44 -7.50
N LEU A 254 6.64 -16.63 -7.53
CA LEU A 254 6.66 -15.40 -8.30
C LEU A 254 7.06 -15.68 -9.75
N LEU A 255 6.40 -15.01 -10.69
CA LEU A 255 6.84 -14.98 -12.09
C LEU A 255 8.20 -14.30 -12.23
N ASP A 256 8.99 -14.71 -13.22
CA ASP A 256 10.38 -14.24 -13.39
C ASP A 256 10.50 -12.72 -13.50
N HIS A 257 9.62 -12.07 -14.26
CA HIS A 257 9.60 -10.61 -14.38
C HIS A 257 9.37 -9.89 -13.04
N ILE A 258 8.77 -10.53 -12.03
CA ILE A 258 8.65 -9.95 -10.69
C ILE A 258 10.02 -9.92 -9.99
N ASN A 259 10.87 -10.92 -10.23
CA ASN A 259 12.25 -10.90 -9.74
C ASN A 259 13.03 -9.75 -10.40
N GLU A 260 12.87 -9.54 -11.70
CA GLU A 260 13.48 -8.41 -12.42
C GLU A 260 13.04 -7.06 -11.83
N VAL A 261 11.75 -6.86 -11.59
CA VAL A 261 11.22 -5.64 -10.97
C VAL A 261 11.76 -5.45 -9.55
N TYR A 262 11.89 -6.54 -8.79
CA TYR A 262 12.49 -6.50 -7.46
C TYR A 262 13.96 -6.06 -7.52
N ASP A 263 14.75 -6.68 -8.40
CA ASP A 263 16.18 -6.37 -8.54
C ASP A 263 16.39 -4.90 -8.94
N SER A 264 15.59 -4.40 -9.88
CA SER A 264 15.57 -2.97 -10.23
C SER A 264 15.20 -2.06 -9.06
N CYS A 265 14.25 -2.46 -8.21
CA CYS A 265 13.93 -1.71 -6.99
C CYS A 265 15.10 -1.67 -6.01
N VAL A 266 15.82 -2.80 -5.86
CA VAL A 266 17.01 -2.89 -5.01
C VAL A 266 18.11 -1.98 -5.53
N SER A 267 18.45 -2.05 -6.83
CA SER A 267 19.43 -1.15 -7.44
C SER A 267 19.06 0.32 -7.27
N TYR A 268 17.78 0.68 -7.50
CA TYR A 268 17.28 2.03 -7.30
C TYR A 268 17.47 2.55 -5.86
N MET A 269 17.29 1.69 -4.85
CA MET A 269 17.53 2.01 -3.45
C MET A 269 19.02 2.14 -3.14
N GLU A 270 19.85 1.24 -3.65
CA GLU A 270 21.31 1.22 -3.45
C GLU A 270 21.99 2.47 -4.04
N GLU A 271 21.59 2.90 -5.24
CA GLU A 271 22.03 4.16 -5.86
C GLU A 271 21.75 5.40 -5.00
N ARG A 272 20.77 5.30 -4.10
CA ARG A 272 20.35 6.35 -3.17
C ARG A 272 20.87 6.11 -1.76
N GLU A 273 21.85 5.22 -1.62
CA GLU A 273 22.49 4.85 -0.36
C GLU A 273 21.50 4.33 0.69
N ILE A 274 20.47 3.61 0.25
CA ILE A 274 19.45 3.01 1.12
C ILE A 274 19.56 1.50 1.05
N THR A 275 19.80 0.88 2.21
CA THR A 275 19.73 -0.58 2.34
C THR A 275 18.29 -1.05 2.13
N PRO A 276 18.06 -2.12 1.36
CA PRO A 276 16.72 -2.67 1.17
C PRO A 276 16.01 -2.94 2.49
N ILE A 277 14.76 -2.51 2.58
CA ILE A 277 14.00 -2.58 3.83
C ILE A 277 13.64 -4.03 4.11
N THR A 278 14.09 -4.53 5.26
CA THR A 278 13.67 -5.84 5.75
C THR A 278 12.28 -5.73 6.40
N PRO A 279 11.31 -6.60 6.06
CA PRO A 279 10.00 -6.64 6.67
C PRO A 279 10.11 -7.06 8.15
N LEU A 280 9.35 -6.39 9.01
CA LEU A 280 9.39 -6.62 10.47
C LEU A 280 8.95 -8.02 10.92
N TRP A 281 8.30 -8.81 10.05
CA TRP A 281 7.88 -10.16 10.41
C TRP A 281 9.02 -11.17 10.36
N ASP A 282 10.18 -10.83 9.78
CA ASP A 282 11.40 -11.63 9.89
C ASP A 282 12.15 -11.30 11.19
N LYS A 283 11.64 -11.81 12.32
CA LYS A 283 12.29 -11.67 13.64
C LYS A 283 13.66 -12.35 13.73
N ARG A 284 14.14 -13.05 12.69
CA ARG A 284 15.33 -13.93 12.76
C ARG A 284 16.63 -13.29 12.32
N ARG A 285 16.63 -12.05 11.81
CA ARG A 285 17.87 -11.34 11.41
C ARG A 285 18.30 -10.19 12.32
N HIS A 286 17.65 -10.00 13.47
CA HIS A 286 18.06 -8.96 14.44
C HIS A 286 19.06 -9.46 15.49
N VAL A 287 19.91 -10.43 15.14
CA VAL A 287 21.02 -10.86 16.00
C VAL A 287 22.33 -10.73 15.20
N TYR A 288 23.18 -9.80 15.66
CA TYR A 288 24.56 -9.50 15.27
C TYR A 288 24.82 -8.74 13.96
N VAL A 289 25.17 -7.45 14.11
CA VAL A 289 26.51 -6.95 13.76
C VAL A 289 26.91 -5.99 14.88
N GLU A 290 27.89 -6.39 15.69
CA GLU A 290 28.64 -5.49 16.59
C GLU A 290 29.52 -4.52 15.79
#